data_AF-A0A7K8TCQ5-F1
#
_entry.id   AF-A0A7K8TCQ5-F1
#
_cell.length_a   1.000
_cell.length_b   1.000
_cell.length_c   1.000
_cell.angle_alpha   90.00
_cell.angle_beta   90.00
_cell.angle_gamma   90.00
#
_symmetry.space_group_name_H-M   'P 1'
#
loop_
_entity.id
_entity.type
_entity.pdbx_description
1 polymer ?
#
loop_
_entity_poly.entity_id
_entity_poly.type
_entity_poly.pdbx_seq_one_letter_code
_entity_poly.pdbx_strand_id
1 'polypeptide(L)'
;PTALPAAHEPMLLLAVTESVANSAAFVYFTAGALRRSISGDTLPRQFPLQLRTKSLGVFAPQLQERYPDQPMELQLSARRQPLLRCRPDALHGALFGSAEAFVVLPNATRVPAFLLNI
;
A
#
# COMPACT_ATOMS: atom_id res chain seq x y z
N PRO A 1 29.30 -6.40 -8.09
CA PRO A 1 29.49 -7.80 -8.58
C PRO A 1 29.24 -8.79 -7.43
N THR A 2 28.20 -9.63 -7.55
CA THR A 2 27.91 -10.67 -6.56
C THR A 2 28.60 -11.95 -7.00
N ALA A 3 29.54 -12.45 -6.18
CA ALA A 3 30.18 -13.73 -6.45
C ALA A 3 29.24 -14.86 -6.06
N LEU A 4 28.92 -15.72 -7.03
CA LEU A 4 28.16 -16.93 -6.78
C LEU A 4 29.13 -18.06 -6.39
N PRO A 5 28.80 -18.89 -5.40
CA PRO A 5 29.60 -20.07 -5.12
C PRO A 5 29.53 -21.02 -6.33
N ALA A 6 30.64 -21.72 -6.60
CA ALA A 6 30.70 -22.76 -7.62
C ALA A 6 29.85 -23.96 -7.17
N ALA A 7 28.55 -23.90 -7.46
CA ALA A 7 27.62 -24.98 -7.16
C ALA A 7 27.79 -26.08 -8.21
N HIS A 8 28.02 -27.32 -7.76
CA HIS A 8 28.21 -28.47 -8.64
C HIS A 8 26.89 -29.04 -9.22
N GLU A 9 25.70 -28.56 -8.80
CA GLU A 9 24.42 -29.17 -9.19
C GLU A 9 23.20 -28.21 -9.37
N PRO A 10 23.31 -27.09 -10.10
CA PRO A 10 22.13 -26.54 -10.77
C PRO A 10 22.34 -26.31 -12.28
N MET A 11 21.32 -26.62 -13.09
CA MET A 11 21.34 -26.34 -14.54
C MET A 11 21.42 -24.83 -14.85
N LEU A 12 21.02 -23.95 -13.93
CA LEU A 12 21.14 -22.50 -14.01
C LEU A 12 21.17 -21.87 -12.61
N LEU A 13 22.10 -20.94 -12.39
CA LEU A 13 22.19 -20.15 -11.17
C LEU A 13 22.06 -18.66 -11.51
N LEU A 14 21.07 -17.97 -10.93
CA LEU A 14 20.81 -16.55 -11.17
C LEU A 14 21.04 -15.74 -9.89
N ALA A 15 21.94 -14.75 -9.97
CA ALA A 15 22.10 -13.75 -8.93
C ALA A 15 21.26 -12.51 -9.26
N VAL A 16 20.24 -12.23 -8.46
CA VAL A 16 19.51 -10.96 -8.50
C VAL A 16 20.00 -10.08 -7.37
N THR A 17 20.38 -8.85 -7.70
CA THR A 17 20.85 -7.87 -6.71
C THR A 17 19.73 -6.93 -6.29
N GLU A 18 19.89 -6.32 -5.12
CA GLU A 18 18.98 -5.27 -4.65
C GLU A 18 18.85 -4.11 -5.64
N SER A 19 19.88 -3.84 -6.46
CA SER A 19 19.84 -2.81 -7.50
C SER A 19 18.77 -3.08 -8.56
N VAL A 20 18.52 -4.34 -8.92
CA VAL A 20 17.47 -4.70 -9.88
C VAL A 20 16.10 -4.32 -9.31
N ALA A 21 15.84 -4.72 -8.07
CA ALA A 21 14.57 -4.43 -7.41
C ALA A 21 14.38 -2.92 -7.12
N ASN A 22 15.43 -2.23 -6.67
CA ASN A 22 15.38 -0.79 -6.42
C ASN A 22 15.19 0.03 -7.70
N SER A 23 15.78 -0.42 -8.81
CA SER A 23 15.55 0.21 -10.13
C SER A 23 14.10 0.03 -10.57
N ALA A 24 13.53 -1.17 -10.39
CA ALA A 24 12.12 -1.40 -10.66
C ALA A 24 11.23 -0.53 -9.76
N ALA A 25 11.50 -0.49 -8.45
CA ALA A 25 10.77 0.34 -7.50
C ALA A 25 10.79 1.84 -7.89
N PHE A 26 11.94 2.35 -8.34
CA PHE A 26 12.07 3.71 -8.87
C PHE A 26 11.19 3.93 -10.11
N VAL A 27 11.22 3.01 -11.09
CA VAL A 27 10.40 3.12 -12.30
C VAL A 27 8.90 3.09 -11.98
N TYR A 28 8.44 2.17 -11.13
CA TYR A 28 7.03 2.09 -10.75
C TYR A 28 6.58 3.33 -9.95
N PHE A 29 7.46 3.85 -9.09
CA PHE A 29 7.19 5.08 -8.34
C PHE A 29 7.07 6.29 -9.27
N THR A 30 8.05 6.49 -10.16
CA THR A 30 8.08 7.62 -11.10
C THR A 30 6.96 7.55 -12.13
N ALA A 31 6.55 6.35 -12.54
CA ALA A 31 5.39 6.14 -13.41
C ALA A 31 4.04 6.41 -12.70
N GLY A 32 4.03 6.66 -11.39
CA GLY A 32 2.79 6.84 -10.62
C GLY A 32 1.94 5.57 -10.51
N ALA A 33 2.54 4.40 -10.77
CA ALA A 33 1.87 3.10 -10.72
C ALA A 33 1.68 2.59 -9.28
N LEU A 34 2.43 3.14 -8.32
CA LEU A 34 2.31 2.82 -6.90
C LEU A 34 1.17 3.60 -6.22
N ARG A 35 -0.04 3.46 -6.76
CA ARG A 35 -1.28 4.00 -6.19
C ARG A 35 -2.39 2.98 -6.32
N ARG A 36 -3.25 2.89 -5.32
CA ARG A 36 -4.38 1.97 -5.31
C ARG A 36 -5.54 2.58 -4.56
N SER A 37 -6.73 2.51 -5.15
CA SER A 37 -7.96 2.79 -4.43
C SER A 37 -8.53 1.50 -3.86
N ILE A 38 -8.98 1.55 -2.61
CA ILE A 38 -9.65 0.48 -1.89
C ILE A 38 -11.03 1.01 -1.49
N SER A 39 -12.06 0.38 -2.03
CA SER A 39 -13.46 0.62 -1.70
C SER A 39 -14.02 -0.57 -0.94
N GLY A 40 -15.12 -0.39 -0.19
CA GLY A 40 -15.68 -1.45 0.67
C GLY A 40 -16.01 -2.77 -0.04
N ASP A 41 -16.28 -2.74 -1.35
CA ASP A 41 -16.51 -3.88 -2.23
C ASP A 41 -15.22 -4.64 -2.59
N THR A 42 -14.08 -3.95 -2.63
CA THR A 42 -12.77 -4.56 -2.91
C THR A 42 -12.18 -5.28 -1.71
N LEU A 43 -12.73 -5.06 -0.50
CA LEU A 43 -12.27 -5.76 0.69
C LEU A 43 -12.83 -7.18 0.76
N PRO A 44 -11.98 -8.16 1.16
CA PRO A 44 -12.46 -9.50 1.44
C PRO A 44 -13.55 -9.47 2.52
N ARG A 45 -14.61 -10.27 2.35
CA ARG A 45 -15.69 -10.37 3.34
C ARG A 45 -15.23 -10.80 4.74
N GLN A 46 -14.05 -11.43 4.82
CA GLN A 46 -13.43 -11.88 6.06
C GLN A 46 -12.71 -10.75 6.82
N PHE A 47 -12.53 -9.59 6.19
CA PHE A 47 -11.84 -8.47 6.83
C PHE A 47 -12.74 -7.87 7.93
N PRO A 48 -12.23 -7.71 9.17
CA PRO A 48 -13.06 -7.40 10.33
C PRO A 48 -13.63 -5.97 10.32
N LEU A 49 -13.07 -5.07 9.51
CA LEU A 49 -13.44 -3.66 9.46
C LEU A 49 -14.09 -3.32 8.13
N GLN A 50 -15.36 -2.94 8.13
CA GLN A 50 -15.99 -2.41 6.93
C GLN A 50 -15.51 -0.98 6.68
N LEU A 51 -15.24 -0.62 5.42
CA LEU A 51 -14.98 0.77 5.02
C LEU A 51 -16.27 1.59 5.03
N ARG A 52 -16.79 1.85 6.22
CA ARG A 52 -17.95 2.70 6.48
C ARG A 52 -17.64 3.63 7.65
N THR A 53 -18.21 4.82 7.63
CA THR A 53 -18.02 5.81 8.71
C THR A 53 -18.47 5.28 10.06
N LYS A 54 -19.48 4.39 10.10
CA LYS A 54 -19.95 3.72 11.32
C LYS A 54 -18.89 2.83 11.96
N SER A 55 -18.20 2.02 11.16
CA SER A 55 -17.13 1.13 11.65
C SER A 55 -15.89 1.93 12.07
N LEU A 56 -15.56 2.98 11.33
CA LEU A 56 -14.45 3.88 11.67
C LEU A 56 -14.79 4.89 12.78
N GLY A 57 -16.07 5.08 13.11
CA GLY A 57 -16.53 5.95 14.18
C GLY A 57 -16.00 5.56 15.57
N VAL A 58 -15.59 4.30 15.75
CA VAL A 58 -14.89 3.83 16.97
C VAL A 58 -13.53 4.53 17.14
N PHE A 59 -12.85 4.83 16.02
CA PHE A 59 -11.55 5.52 16.01
C PHE A 59 -11.70 7.03 15.81
N ALA A 60 -12.69 7.47 15.03
CA ALA A 60 -12.93 8.86 14.67
C ALA A 60 -14.43 9.22 14.82
N PRO A 61 -14.91 9.50 16.05
CA PRO A 61 -16.34 9.69 16.32
C PRO A 61 -16.97 10.85 15.54
N GLN A 62 -16.21 11.93 15.32
CA GLN A 62 -16.62 13.10 14.54
C GLN A 62 -17.02 12.74 13.09
N LEU A 63 -16.47 11.66 12.54
CA LEU A 63 -16.78 11.19 11.20
C LEU A 63 -18.18 10.59 11.12
N GLN A 64 -18.56 9.79 12.12
CA GLN A 64 -19.89 9.20 12.22
C GLN A 64 -20.96 10.26 12.55
N GLU A 65 -20.61 11.29 13.32
CA GLU A 65 -21.52 12.42 13.62
C GLU A 65 -21.84 13.25 12.37
N ARG A 66 -20.82 13.58 11.57
CA ARG A 66 -21.00 14.40 10.36
C ARG A 66 -21.54 13.62 9.16
N TYR A 67 -21.14 12.36 9.03
CA TYR A 67 -21.49 11.51 7.90
C TYR A 67 -21.97 10.13 8.38
N PRO A 68 -23.21 10.03 8.89
CA PRO A 68 -23.68 8.79 9.50
C PRO A 68 -23.85 7.65 8.48
N ASP A 69 -23.21 6.52 8.77
CA ASP A 69 -23.28 5.25 8.01
C ASP A 69 -23.00 5.36 6.51
N GLN A 70 -22.14 6.31 6.12
CA GLN A 70 -21.73 6.51 4.73
C GLN A 70 -20.61 5.54 4.31
N PRO A 71 -20.58 5.11 3.04
CA PRO A 71 -19.47 4.34 2.50
C PRO A 71 -18.19 5.18 2.46
N MET A 72 -17.05 4.50 2.60
CA MET A 72 -15.74 5.13 2.52
C MET A 72 -14.86 4.48 1.47
N GLU A 73 -13.95 5.28 0.92
CA GLU A 73 -12.92 4.89 -0.03
C GLU A 73 -11.55 5.28 0.54
N LEU A 74 -10.57 4.40 0.45
CA LEU A 74 -9.20 4.63 0.90
C LEU A 74 -8.27 4.64 -0.30
N GLN A 75 -7.60 5.77 -0.53
CA GLN A 75 -6.61 5.91 -1.57
C GLN A 75 -5.21 5.76 -0.98
N LEU A 76 -4.56 4.64 -1.33
CA LEU A 76 -3.17 4.37 -1.01
C LEU A 76 -2.27 4.92 -2.12
N SER A 77 -1.18 5.58 -1.75
CA SER A 77 -0.18 6.06 -2.70
C SER A 77 1.22 5.99 -2.10
N ALA A 78 2.24 5.75 -2.92
CA ALA A 78 3.62 5.90 -2.49
C ALA A 78 4.00 7.38 -2.42
N ARG A 79 4.62 7.79 -1.32
CA ARG A 79 5.18 9.15 -1.13
C ARG A 79 6.64 9.25 -1.56
N ARG A 80 7.36 8.13 -1.47
CA ARG A 80 8.75 7.99 -1.92
C ARG A 80 8.95 6.61 -2.54
N GLN A 81 10.04 6.47 -3.28
CA GLN A 81 10.42 5.16 -3.82
C GLN A 81 10.54 4.12 -2.70
N PRO A 82 9.94 2.93 -2.87
CA PRO A 82 10.24 1.78 -2.03
C PRO A 82 11.72 1.45 -2.06
N LEU A 83 12.26 0.98 -0.94
CA LEU A 83 13.65 0.53 -0.84
C LEU A 83 13.69 -0.94 -0.45
N LEU A 84 14.46 -1.71 -1.19
CA LEU A 84 14.74 -3.12 -0.93
C LEU A 84 16.22 -3.29 -0.61
N ARG A 85 16.52 -4.05 0.45
CA ARG A 85 17.88 -4.41 0.84
C ARG A 85 17.99 -5.91 0.98
N CYS A 86 18.95 -6.49 0.26
CA CYS A 86 19.24 -7.91 0.36
C CYS A 86 20.33 -8.11 1.42
N ARG A 87 19.98 -8.76 2.54
CA ARG A 87 20.96 -9.19 3.53
C ARG A 87 21.04 -10.72 3.54
N PRO A 88 22.14 -11.30 4.07
CA PRO A 88 22.29 -12.75 4.14
C PRO A 88 21.21 -13.45 4.97
N ASP A 89 20.66 -12.76 5.98
CA ASP A 89 19.61 -13.25 6.87
C ASP A 89 18.20 -13.09 6.27
N ALA A 90 17.93 -11.95 5.62
CA ALA A 90 16.62 -11.62 5.14
C ALA A 90 16.61 -10.57 4.02
N LEU A 91 15.49 -10.53 3.31
CA LEU A 91 15.11 -9.43 2.46
C LEU A 91 14.38 -8.36 3.30
N HIS A 92 14.91 -7.15 3.32
CA HIS A 92 14.27 -6.03 4.00
C HIS A 92 13.65 -5.07 3.00
N GLY A 93 12.38 -4.74 3.20
CA GLY A 93 11.66 -3.72 2.45
C GLY A 93 11.28 -2.54 3.34
N ALA A 94 11.44 -1.32 2.82
CA ALA A 94 10.90 -0.11 3.41
C ALA A 94 9.94 0.54 2.41
N LEU A 95 8.69 0.71 2.84
CA LEU A 95 7.62 1.34 2.09
C LEU A 95 7.29 2.67 2.74
N PHE A 96 7.15 3.71 1.93
CA PHE A 96 6.79 5.06 2.39
C PHE A 96 5.53 5.47 1.64
N GLY A 97 4.39 5.37 2.30
CA GLY A 97 3.08 5.52 1.69
C GLY A 97 2.22 6.57 2.38
N SER A 98 1.17 7.00 1.71
CA SER A 98 0.07 7.75 2.30
C SER A 98 -1.21 6.95 2.09
N ALA A 99 -2.10 7.04 3.06
CA ALA A 99 -3.47 6.56 2.96
C ALA A 99 -4.41 7.73 3.19
N GLU A 100 -5.08 8.17 2.12
CA GLU A 100 -6.07 9.23 2.18
C GLU A 100 -7.47 8.61 2.21
N ALA A 101 -8.25 8.94 3.23
CA ALA A 101 -9.59 8.43 3.41
C ALA A 101 -10.62 9.43 2.91
N PHE A 102 -11.60 8.95 2.15
CA PHE A 102 -12.70 9.73 1.62
C PHE A 102 -14.03 9.15 2.09
N VAL A 103 -14.97 10.04 2.42
CA VAL A 103 -16.39 9.69 2.55
C VAL A 103 -17.04 9.84 1.19
N VAL A 104 -17.74 8.80 0.75
CA VAL A 104 -18.48 8.82 -0.51
C VAL A 104 -19.94 9.16 -0.20
N LEU A 105 -20.37 10.34 -0.65
CA LEU A 105 -21.73 10.82 -0.46
C LEU A 105 -22.70 10.17 -1.47
N PRO A 106 -24.03 10.23 -1.24
CA PRO A 106 -25.02 9.64 -2.15
C PRO A 106 -25.00 10.19 -3.58
N ASN A 107 -24.47 11.41 -3.74
CA ASN A 107 -24.26 12.06 -5.03
C ASN A 107 -22.93 11.65 -5.71
N ALA A 108 -22.28 10.57 -5.24
CA ALA A 108 -20.97 10.10 -5.65
C ALA A 108 -19.81 11.09 -5.46
N THR A 109 -20.03 12.19 -4.72
CA THR A 109 -18.96 13.12 -4.38
C THR A 109 -18.09 12.52 -3.27
N ARG A 110 -16.77 12.66 -3.43
CA ARG A 110 -15.77 12.22 -2.45
C ARG A 110 -15.36 13.39 -1.59
N VAL A 111 -15.58 13.28 -0.29
CA VAL A 111 -15.15 14.29 0.68
C VAL A 111 -13.94 13.77 1.44
N PRO A 112 -12.78 14.46 1.42
CA PRO A 112 -11.61 14.03 2.16
C PRO A 112 -11.91 14.07 3.67
N ALA A 113 -11.61 12.96 4.35
CA ALA A 113 -11.82 12.78 5.78
C ALA A 113 -10.53 13.00 6.57
N PHE A 114 -9.49 12.24 6.24
CA PHE A 114 -8.18 12.33 6.90
C PHE A 114 -7.08 11.73 6.02
N LEU A 115 -5.82 12.10 6.32
CA LEU A 115 -4.63 11.60 5.66
C LEU A 115 -3.72 10.91 6.69
N LEU A 116 -3.35 9.66 6.43
CA LEU A 116 -2.38 8.93 7.21
C LEU A 116 -1.05 8.85 6.47
N ASN A 117 0.02 9.09 7.20
CA ASN A 117 1.39 9.00 6.73
C ASN A 117 1.99 7.69 7.24
N ILE A 118 2.30 6.78 6.31
CA ILE A 118 2.81 5.43 6.56
C ILE A 118 4.27 5.33 6.12
#